data_AF-A0A226I8S2-F1
#
_entry.id   AF-A0A226I8S2-F1
#
_cell.length_a   1.000
_cell.length_b   1.000
_cell.length_c   1.000
_cell.angle_alpha   90.00
_cell.angle_beta   90.00
_cell.angle_gamma   90.00
#
_symmetry.space_group_name_H-M   'P 1'
#
loop_
_entity.id
_entity.type
_entity.pdbx_description
1 polymer ?
#
loop_
_entity_poly.entity_id
_entity_poly.type
_entity_poly.pdbx_seq_one_letter_code
_entity_poly.pdbx_strand_id
1 'polypeptide(L)'
;MKKLLIFLLLTVLFASCKSASTAVSKKESKRENRYVVSNLIETATDNIGVKYKAGGTTKSGFDCSGLVFTTFESEHIKLPRSSFEQAKIGTIIKFNDAQKGDLIFFKTNRSRQINHVGLIVEVSSNEIKFVHSSTSKGVIISSTKESYYQNSFAQINRVIE
;
A
#
# COMPACT_ATOMS: atom_id res chain seq x y z
N MET A 1 14.17 -78.23 -11.61
CA MET A 1 13.34 -77.89 -10.43
C MET A 1 13.21 -76.37 -10.40
N LYS A 2 12.28 -75.75 -11.15
CA LYS A 2 10.91 -75.34 -10.76
C LYS A 2 10.80 -74.77 -9.33
N LYS A 3 10.60 -73.44 -9.24
CA LYS A 3 9.75 -72.61 -8.33
C LYS A 3 10.40 -71.20 -8.28
N LEU A 4 9.90 -70.18 -9.00
CA LEU A 4 8.66 -69.42 -8.87
C LEU A 4 8.50 -68.74 -7.49
N LEU A 5 8.73 -67.42 -7.44
CA LEU A 5 7.95 -66.38 -6.73
C LEU A 5 8.60 -65.01 -7.06
N ILE A 6 8.25 -64.36 -8.17
CA ILE A 6 7.31 -63.21 -8.22
C ILE A 6 7.11 -62.56 -6.84
N PHE A 7 7.90 -61.52 -6.54
CA PHE A 7 7.50 -60.46 -5.61
C PHE A 7 7.25 -59.18 -6.42
N LEU A 8 5.98 -59.07 -6.79
CA LEU A 8 5.16 -57.89 -7.02
C LEU A 8 5.88 -56.54 -7.02
N LEU A 9 5.82 -55.89 -8.18
CA LEU A 9 5.79 -54.43 -8.32
C LEU A 9 4.99 -53.79 -7.18
N LEU A 10 5.66 -52.99 -6.35
CA LEU A 10 5.03 -51.84 -5.71
C LEU A 10 5.90 -50.63 -6.00
N THR A 11 5.84 -50.17 -7.24
CA THR A 11 6.20 -48.81 -7.59
C THR A 11 5.24 -47.90 -6.83
N VAL A 12 5.63 -47.49 -5.62
CA VAL A 12 4.96 -46.40 -4.93
C VAL A 12 5.31 -45.14 -5.70
N LEU A 13 4.50 -44.84 -6.71
CA LEU A 13 4.33 -43.51 -7.26
C LEU A 13 3.80 -42.63 -6.11
N PHE A 14 4.70 -42.11 -5.29
CA PHE A 14 4.43 -40.90 -4.53
C PHE A 14 4.28 -39.78 -5.55
N ALA A 15 3.09 -39.69 -6.15
CA ALA A 15 2.65 -38.52 -6.87
C ALA A 15 2.75 -37.35 -5.89
N SER A 16 3.77 -36.51 -6.09
CA SER A 16 4.04 -35.30 -5.35
C SER A 16 2.90 -34.30 -5.62
N CYS A 17 1.78 -34.47 -4.92
CA CYS A 17 0.73 -33.47 -4.81
C CYS A 17 1.16 -32.37 -3.83
N LYS A 18 2.23 -31.64 -4.14
CA LYS A 18 2.69 -30.48 -3.35
C LYS A 18 2.25 -29.12 -3.92
N SER A 19 1.44 -29.10 -4.98
CA SER A 19 1.12 -27.86 -5.71
C SER A 19 -0.22 -27.20 -5.36
N ALA A 20 -1.14 -27.88 -4.66
CA ALA A 20 -2.47 -27.32 -4.39
C ALA A 20 -2.54 -26.43 -3.14
N SER A 21 -1.78 -26.76 -2.08
CA SER A 21 -1.81 -26.04 -0.79
C SER A 21 -1.24 -24.61 -0.90
N THR A 22 -0.19 -24.40 -1.70
CA THR A 22 0.44 -23.09 -1.91
C THR A 22 -0.45 -22.12 -2.70
N ALA A 23 -1.20 -22.62 -3.67
CA ALA A 23 -2.12 -21.82 -4.46
C ALA A 23 -3.33 -21.31 -3.64
N VAL A 24 -3.83 -22.11 -2.71
CA VAL A 24 -4.92 -21.73 -1.80
C VAL A 24 -4.45 -20.64 -0.83
N SER A 25 -3.30 -20.82 -0.18
CA SER A 25 -2.72 -19.84 0.76
C SER A 25 -2.43 -18.48 0.09
N LYS A 26 -1.87 -18.46 -1.13
CA LYS A 26 -1.62 -17.22 -1.87
C LYS A 26 -2.89 -16.49 -2.30
N LYS A 27 -3.98 -17.22 -2.55
CA LYS A 27 -5.28 -16.62 -2.89
C LYS A 27 -5.95 -16.00 -1.67
N GLU A 28 -5.77 -16.61 -0.51
CA GLU A 28 -6.27 -16.12 0.78
C GLU A 28 -5.51 -14.85 1.21
N SER A 29 -4.18 -14.85 1.17
CA SER A 29 -3.39 -13.65 1.48
C SER A 29 -3.72 -12.47 0.56
N LYS A 30 -3.89 -12.71 -0.75
CA LYS A 30 -4.31 -11.67 -1.70
C LYS A 30 -5.74 -11.16 -1.45
N ARG A 31 -6.61 -11.96 -0.83
CA ARG A 31 -7.95 -11.51 -0.43
C ARG A 31 -7.87 -10.63 0.81
N GLU A 32 -7.12 -11.07 1.81
CA GLU A 32 -6.84 -10.32 3.03
C GLU A 32 -6.20 -8.96 2.72
N ASN A 33 -5.15 -8.93 1.90
CA ASN A 33 -4.47 -7.69 1.52
C ASN A 33 -5.38 -6.72 0.77
N ARG A 34 -6.29 -7.22 -0.07
CA ARG A 34 -7.31 -6.36 -0.71
C ARG A 34 -8.31 -5.80 0.30
N TYR A 35 -8.66 -6.57 1.33
CA TYR A 35 -9.54 -6.10 2.40
C TYR A 35 -8.85 -5.01 3.23
N VAL A 36 -7.60 -5.24 3.67
CA VAL A 36 -6.78 -4.24 4.36
C VAL A 36 -6.67 -2.95 3.54
N VAL A 37 -6.30 -3.04 2.25
CA VAL A 37 -6.21 -1.88 1.36
C VAL A 37 -7.54 -1.13 1.26
N SER A 38 -8.66 -1.84 1.20
CA SER A 38 -9.99 -1.22 1.19
C SER A 38 -10.25 -0.42 2.45
N ASN A 39 -9.99 -1.01 3.62
CA ASN A 39 -10.18 -0.35 4.92
C ASN A 39 -9.27 0.88 5.10
N LEU A 40 -8.01 0.80 4.63
CA LEU A 40 -7.09 1.94 4.66
C LEU A 40 -7.64 3.12 3.85
N ILE A 41 -8.15 2.83 2.65
CA ILE A 41 -8.71 3.86 1.78
C ILE A 41 -9.95 4.47 2.41
N GLU A 42 -10.89 3.64 2.88
CA GLU A 42 -12.11 4.07 3.57
C GLU A 42 -11.77 4.98 4.77
N THR A 43 -10.90 4.50 5.67
CA THR A 43 -10.44 5.23 6.85
C THR A 43 -9.81 6.57 6.50
N ALA A 44 -8.97 6.64 5.46
CA ALA A 44 -8.39 7.89 5.03
C ALA A 44 -9.45 8.86 4.43
N THR A 45 -10.37 8.34 3.62
CA THR A 45 -11.40 9.15 2.96
C THR A 45 -12.50 9.62 3.90
N ASP A 46 -12.79 8.90 4.98
CA ASP A 46 -13.72 9.31 6.05
C ASP A 46 -13.28 10.61 6.76
N ASN A 47 -12.02 10.98 6.61
CA ASN A 47 -11.47 12.20 7.15
C ASN A 47 -11.49 13.38 6.17
N ILE A 48 -12.04 13.23 4.96
CA ILE A 48 -12.17 14.33 3.99
C ILE A 48 -12.85 15.55 4.63
N GLY A 49 -12.24 16.72 4.46
CA GLY A 49 -12.69 17.98 5.06
C GLY A 49 -12.11 18.28 6.46
N VAL A 50 -11.48 17.30 7.13
CA VAL A 50 -10.75 17.57 8.37
C VAL A 50 -9.59 18.53 8.08
N LYS A 51 -9.46 19.58 8.89
CA LYS A 51 -8.46 20.64 8.67
C LYS A 51 -7.03 20.14 8.83
N TYR A 52 -6.10 20.82 8.16
CA TYR A 52 -4.69 20.60 8.39
C TYR A 52 -4.27 21.09 9.78
N LYS A 53 -3.44 20.30 10.46
CA LYS A 53 -2.77 20.68 11.71
C LYS A 53 -1.38 20.06 11.75
N ALA A 54 -0.34 20.88 11.84
CA ALA A 54 1.04 20.39 11.96
C ALA A 54 1.18 19.45 13.17
N GLY A 55 1.76 18.26 12.97
CA GLY A 55 1.86 17.20 13.99
C GLY A 55 0.54 16.48 14.28
N GLY A 56 -0.56 16.86 13.64
CA GLY A 56 -1.90 16.36 13.96
C GLY A 56 -2.14 14.89 13.58
N THR A 57 -2.77 14.15 14.48
CA THR A 57 -3.12 12.71 14.35
C THR A 57 -4.58 12.43 14.72
N THR A 58 -5.48 13.41 14.67
CA THR A 58 -6.86 13.20 15.12
C THR A 58 -7.84 13.96 14.25
N LYS A 59 -9.14 13.70 14.40
CA LYS A 59 -10.20 14.46 13.72
C LYS A 59 -10.24 15.96 14.08
N SER A 60 -9.49 16.42 15.09
CA SER A 60 -9.27 17.85 15.34
C SER A 60 -8.31 18.50 14.34
N GLY A 61 -7.57 17.69 13.58
CA GLY A 61 -6.71 18.09 12.48
C GLY A 61 -5.58 17.10 12.24
N PHE A 62 -5.21 16.92 10.98
CA PHE A 62 -4.14 16.02 10.55
C PHE A 62 -3.05 16.78 9.80
N ASP A 63 -1.78 16.39 9.97
CA ASP A 63 -0.77 16.66 8.94
C ASP A 63 -0.73 15.51 7.91
N CYS A 64 0.04 15.67 6.84
CA CYS A 64 0.06 14.71 5.74
C CYS A 64 0.49 13.31 6.21
N SER A 65 1.60 13.21 6.95
CA SER A 65 2.07 11.95 7.49
C SER A 65 1.25 11.44 8.66
N GLY A 66 0.53 12.31 9.37
CA GLY A 66 -0.34 11.96 10.49
C GLY A 66 -1.62 11.29 10.06
N LEU A 67 -2.23 11.76 8.97
CA LEU A 67 -3.34 11.06 8.32
C LEU A 67 -2.91 9.62 7.97
N VAL A 68 -1.80 9.48 7.24
CA VAL A 68 -1.27 8.17 6.83
C VAL A 68 -0.89 7.30 8.03
N PHE A 69 -0.24 7.88 9.04
CA PHE A 69 0.13 7.19 10.28
C PHE A 69 -1.09 6.57 10.96
N THR A 70 -2.15 7.36 11.19
CA THR A 70 -3.36 6.86 11.84
C THR A 70 -4.16 5.89 10.98
N THR A 71 -4.16 6.10 9.66
CA THR A 71 -4.82 5.20 8.72
C THR A 71 -4.16 3.82 8.73
N PHE A 72 -2.83 3.74 8.72
CA PHE A 72 -2.15 2.43 8.78
C PHE A 72 -2.24 1.79 10.17
N GLU A 73 -2.25 2.61 11.23
CA GLU A 73 -2.43 2.13 12.60
C GLU A 73 -3.81 1.47 12.83
N SER A 74 -4.87 1.87 12.11
CA SER A 74 -6.19 1.21 12.23
C SER A 74 -6.17 -0.25 11.77
N GLU A 75 -5.23 -0.60 10.89
CA GLU A 75 -4.96 -1.97 10.43
C GLU A 75 -3.74 -2.57 11.15
N HIS A 76 -3.34 -2.00 12.29
CA HIS A 76 -2.21 -2.43 13.12
C HIS A 76 -0.84 -2.38 12.42
N ILE A 77 -0.72 -1.63 11.33
CA ILE A 77 0.54 -1.45 10.60
C ILE A 77 1.22 -0.18 11.11
N LYS A 78 2.36 -0.34 11.79
CA LYS A 78 3.11 0.79 12.34
C LYS A 78 3.95 1.45 11.26
N LEU A 79 3.66 2.71 10.98
CA LEU A 79 4.50 3.57 10.15
C LEU A 79 5.26 4.59 11.02
N PRO A 80 6.45 5.05 10.58
CA PRO A 80 7.10 6.21 11.18
C PRO A 80 6.21 7.45 11.11
N ARG A 81 6.42 8.41 12.01
CA ARG A 81 5.53 9.58 12.14
C ARG A 81 5.73 10.64 11.04
N SER A 82 6.90 10.70 10.40
CA SER A 82 7.22 11.70 9.37
C SER A 82 7.16 11.10 7.96
N SER A 83 6.76 11.91 6.97
CA SER A 83 6.71 11.51 5.56
C SER A 83 8.08 11.09 5.01
N PHE A 84 9.15 11.74 5.47
CA PHE A 84 10.52 11.40 5.11
C PHE A 84 10.92 9.98 5.55
N GLU A 85 10.56 9.58 6.78
CA GLU A 85 10.85 8.22 7.25
C GLU A 85 9.87 7.20 6.66
N GLN A 86 8.61 7.57 6.45
CA GLN A 86 7.63 6.72 5.75
C GLN A 86 8.09 6.35 4.33
N ALA A 87 8.76 7.27 3.63
CA ALA A 87 9.32 7.02 2.30
C ALA A 87 10.44 5.97 2.27
N LYS A 88 10.94 5.53 3.42
CA LYS A 88 11.92 4.45 3.55
C LYS A 88 11.28 3.09 3.82
N ILE A 89 9.96 3.03 4.03
CA ILE A 89 9.23 1.81 4.34
C ILE A 89 8.62 1.22 3.07
N GLY A 90 8.66 -0.11 2.97
CA GLY A 90 8.10 -0.85 1.84
C GLY A 90 8.99 -0.84 0.60
N THR A 91 8.43 -1.32 -0.50
CA THR A 91 9.14 -1.48 -1.78
C THR A 91 8.85 -0.28 -2.68
N ILE A 92 9.89 0.31 -3.28
CA ILE A 92 9.72 1.40 -4.26
C ILE A 92 9.10 0.85 -5.55
N ILE A 93 8.02 1.48 -5.99
CA ILE A 93 7.23 1.07 -7.16
C ILE A 93 7.37 2.09 -8.29
N LYS A 94 7.43 1.62 -9.53
CA LYS A 94 7.38 2.48 -10.72
C LYS A 94 6.01 3.11 -10.84
N PHE A 95 5.93 4.32 -11.39
CA PHE A 95 4.66 5.03 -11.57
C PHE A 95 3.57 4.17 -12.26
N ASN A 96 3.93 3.44 -13.31
CA ASN A 96 2.99 2.60 -14.07
C ASN A 96 2.59 1.29 -13.35
N ASP A 97 3.30 0.91 -12.29
CA ASP A 97 3.03 -0.30 -11.49
C ASP A 97 2.28 0.03 -10.18
N ALA A 98 1.96 1.31 -9.98
CA ALA A 98 1.27 1.82 -8.81
C ALA A 98 -0.13 1.22 -8.69
N GLN A 99 -0.57 1.01 -7.46
CA GLN A 99 -1.87 0.45 -7.12
C GLN A 99 -2.53 1.24 -6.00
N LYS A 100 -3.84 1.03 -5.85
CA LYS A 100 -4.59 1.48 -4.68
C LYS A 100 -3.92 0.94 -3.40
N GLY A 101 -3.80 1.78 -2.38
CA GLY A 101 -3.13 1.42 -1.12
C GLY A 101 -1.63 1.74 -1.09
N ASP A 102 -1.00 2.00 -2.23
CA ASP A 102 0.39 2.47 -2.24
C ASP A 102 0.48 3.90 -1.68
N LEU A 103 1.63 4.23 -1.09
CA LEU A 103 1.94 5.58 -0.63
C LEU A 103 2.64 6.35 -1.74
N ILE A 104 2.23 7.58 -1.97
CA ILE A 104 2.85 8.49 -2.94
C ILE A 104 3.47 9.69 -2.24
N PHE A 105 4.70 10.02 -2.62
CA PHE A 105 5.54 11.00 -1.92
C PHE A 105 5.94 12.16 -2.82
N PHE A 106 6.06 13.34 -2.22
CA PHE A 106 6.39 14.57 -2.92
C PHE A 106 7.46 15.41 -2.19
N LYS A 107 8.19 16.20 -2.97
CA LYS A 107 9.12 17.24 -2.55
C LYS A 107 8.50 18.61 -2.83
N THR A 108 7.55 19.01 -2.00
CA THR A 108 6.78 20.24 -2.20
C THR A 108 7.59 21.48 -1.83
N ASN A 109 7.17 22.64 -2.32
CA ASN A 109 7.79 23.95 -2.02
C ASN A 109 9.31 23.99 -2.31
N ARG A 110 9.75 23.30 -3.38
CA ARG A 110 11.16 23.18 -3.79
C ARG A 110 12.08 22.57 -2.71
N SER A 111 11.52 21.77 -1.80
CA SER A 111 12.31 21.04 -0.81
C SER A 111 13.30 20.08 -1.48
N ARG A 112 14.48 19.92 -0.88
CA ARG A 112 15.45 18.89 -1.30
C ARG A 112 15.09 17.48 -0.80
N GLN A 113 14.22 17.40 0.20
CA GLN A 113 13.81 16.17 0.87
C GLN A 113 12.30 15.95 0.74
N ILE A 114 11.88 14.69 0.78
CA ILE A 114 10.47 14.32 0.85
C ILE A 114 9.87 14.95 2.10
N ASN A 115 8.80 15.71 1.93
CA ASN A 115 8.11 16.43 3.00
C ASN A 115 6.60 16.26 2.95
N HIS A 116 6.07 15.52 1.97
CA HIS A 116 4.64 15.32 1.78
C HIS A 116 4.34 13.89 1.31
N VAL A 117 3.20 13.36 1.76
CA VAL A 117 2.76 12.00 1.48
C VAL A 117 1.24 11.97 1.28
N GLY A 118 0.77 11.05 0.45
CA GLY A 118 -0.64 10.69 0.31
C GLY A 118 -0.82 9.18 0.14
N LEU A 119 -2.06 8.72 0.31
CA LEU A 119 -2.47 7.34 0.07
C LEU A 119 -3.17 7.26 -1.29
N ILE A 120 -2.74 6.37 -2.18
CA ILE A 120 -3.32 6.21 -3.52
C ILE A 120 -4.71 5.57 -3.42
N VAL A 121 -5.72 6.23 -3.98
CA VAL A 121 -7.12 5.78 -3.97
C VAL A 121 -7.62 5.38 -5.37
N GLU A 122 -6.98 5.86 -6.42
CA GLU A 122 -7.33 5.56 -7.83
C GLU A 122 -6.09 5.60 -8.71
N VAL A 123 -5.97 4.64 -9.64
CA VAL A 123 -4.93 4.59 -10.66
C VAL A 123 -5.59 4.39 -12.02
N SER A 124 -5.22 5.24 -12.96
CA SER A 124 -5.59 5.19 -14.38
C SER A 124 -4.32 5.29 -15.22
N SER A 125 -4.40 5.05 -16.54
CA SER A 125 -3.24 4.90 -17.43
C SER A 125 -2.20 6.04 -17.37
N ASN A 126 -2.59 7.26 -17.00
CA ASN A 126 -1.70 8.42 -16.87
C ASN A 126 -2.05 9.32 -15.68
N GLU A 127 -2.73 8.78 -14.68
CA GLU A 127 -3.22 9.56 -13.55
C GLU A 127 -3.29 8.72 -12.29
N ILE A 128 -2.76 9.27 -11.21
CA ILE A 128 -2.92 8.71 -9.87
C ILE A 128 -3.65 9.74 -9.05
N LYS A 129 -4.75 9.33 -8.41
CA LYS A 129 -5.43 10.14 -7.39
C LYS A 129 -5.08 9.61 -6.02
N PHE A 130 -4.88 10.53 -5.09
CA PHE A 130 -4.43 10.22 -3.74
C PHE A 130 -5.13 11.11 -2.72
N VAL A 131 -5.49 10.52 -1.58
CA VAL A 131 -6.00 11.24 -0.42
C VAL A 131 -4.82 11.69 0.45
N HIS A 132 -4.85 12.94 0.90
CA HIS A 132 -3.81 13.51 1.75
C HIS A 132 -4.34 14.71 2.53
N SER A 133 -3.65 15.11 3.62
CA SER A 133 -3.92 16.39 4.27
C SER A 133 -3.14 17.51 3.59
N SER A 134 -3.84 18.39 2.87
CA SER A 134 -3.31 19.61 2.24
C SER A 134 -3.19 20.75 3.25
N THR A 135 -2.08 21.49 3.23
CA THR A 135 -1.84 22.60 4.18
C THR A 135 -2.90 23.69 4.14
N SER A 136 -3.54 23.93 2.99
CA SER A 136 -4.57 24.97 2.83
C SER A 136 -6.00 24.44 2.83
N LYS A 137 -6.22 23.19 2.42
CA LYS A 137 -7.57 22.63 2.20
C LYS A 137 -7.95 21.52 3.18
N GLY A 138 -7.02 21.09 4.04
CA GLY A 138 -7.22 19.91 4.89
C GLY A 138 -7.22 18.62 4.07
N VAL A 139 -7.86 17.57 4.59
CA VAL A 139 -7.90 16.27 3.92
C VAL A 139 -8.75 16.34 2.66
N ILE A 140 -8.13 16.06 1.51
CA ILE A 140 -8.75 16.09 0.19
C ILE A 140 -8.18 14.97 -0.68
N ILE A 141 -8.84 14.72 -1.81
CA ILE A 141 -8.28 13.92 -2.90
C ILE A 141 -7.70 14.88 -3.95
N SER A 142 -6.45 14.65 -4.31
CA SER A 142 -5.73 15.36 -5.36
C SER A 142 -5.26 14.40 -6.45
N SER A 143 -4.83 14.97 -7.58
CA SER A 143 -4.39 14.23 -8.76
C SER A 143 -2.97 14.58 -9.16
N THR A 144 -2.22 13.59 -9.65
CA THR A 144 -0.90 13.81 -10.27
C THR A 144 -0.96 14.62 -11.55
N LYS A 145 -2.15 14.87 -12.13
CA LYS A 145 -2.34 15.80 -13.26
C LYS A 145 -2.35 17.27 -12.85
N GLU A 146 -2.49 17.57 -11.55
CA GLU A 146 -2.32 18.94 -11.07
C GLU A 146 -0.83 19.33 -11.14
N SER A 147 -0.51 20.45 -11.80
CA SER A 147 0.88 20.87 -12.04
C SER A 147 1.74 20.94 -10.78
N TYR A 148 1.13 21.26 -9.63
CA TYR A 148 1.84 21.29 -8.35
C TYR A 148 2.38 19.91 -7.95
N TYR A 149 1.56 18.87 -8.04
CA TYR A 149 1.94 17.50 -7.70
C TYR A 149 2.76 16.83 -8.79
N GLN A 150 2.46 17.13 -10.07
CA GLN A 150 3.26 16.68 -11.20
C GLN A 150 4.74 17.11 -11.05
N ASN A 151 4.97 18.39 -10.72
CA ASN A 151 6.32 18.96 -10.62
C ASN A 151 7.05 18.62 -9.30
N SER A 152 6.34 18.07 -8.31
CA SER A 152 6.92 17.74 -7.00
C SER A 152 6.95 16.24 -6.72
N PHE A 153 6.47 15.40 -7.63
CA PHE A 153 6.49 13.95 -7.50
C PHE A 153 7.89 13.43 -7.21
N ALA A 154 8.01 12.57 -6.21
CA ALA A 154 9.30 12.00 -5.79
C ALA A 154 9.37 10.49 -6.00
N GLN A 155 8.43 9.73 -5.40
CA GLN A 155 8.40 8.27 -5.48
C GLN A 155 7.07 7.69 -5.01
N ILE A 156 6.90 6.39 -5.21
CA ILE A 156 5.77 5.58 -4.72
C ILE A 156 6.33 4.38 -3.96
N ASN A 157 5.72 4.03 -2.83
CA ASN A 157 6.09 2.83 -2.06
C ASN A 157 4.87 1.94 -1.82
N ARG A 158 5.07 0.63 -1.95
CA ARG A 158 4.11 -0.39 -1.54
C ARG A 158 4.49 -0.97 -0.18
N VAL A 159 3.58 -0.85 0.78
CA VAL A 159 3.76 -1.37 2.14
C VAL A 159 3.08 -2.73 2.32
N ILE A 160 1.98 -2.99 1.60
CA ILE A 160 1.21 -4.24 1.65
C ILE A 160 1.44 -5.01 0.35
N GLU A 161 1.88 -6.27 0.44
CA GLU A 161 2.21 -7.11 -0.73
C GLU A 161 1.03 -7.86 -1.37
#